data_AF-G0U3Z5-F1
#
_entry.id   AF-G0U3Z5-F1
#
_cell.length_a   1.000
_cell.length_b   1.000
_cell.length_c   1.000
_cell.angle_alpha   90.00
_cell.angle_beta   90.00
_cell.angle_gamma   90.00
#
_symmetry.space_group_name_H-M   'P 1'
#
loop_
_entity.id
_entity.type
_entity.pdbx_description
1 polymer ?
#
loop_
_entity_poly.entity_id
_entity_poly.type
_entity_poly.pdbx_seq_one_letter_code
_entity_poly.pdbx_strand_id
1 'polypeptide(L)'
;MLTAEERGTLLDHIAKRVVVAELLNAVSTCGTASRSGAHVTEACFHMQRWERESQCAQWCEKIARDVSLSPEHKHELLKGEVSHARESGTVSILGVLQLTPVFTLAVSLSKLQHGLQAVEHNMASMELAMVYAARGGYKAALKLLRPLCRGSAYDKGTVTLLDELVFLCSLAGSHVQYPVSKIKFQRLLPVAVCIGGGVDDTVRRLTNRLEECVRLGASPSTTFLCRLGAVAVALRLLAKYAEKLHEKQIDRSIVTKIGEASTVNEIQHLKKQMELKISEARAISDERKALARLVHDLMQECEGFLRSSDYKEFGAVWAFAFAKLRWERECEFAGDHRLAKRLMECIHTLPLETPLLSVMVTEARAVLEGAATTPVPRVGELLDVEVPLEVPNFTSQLLFGGCLSNDD
;
A
#
# COMPACT_ATOMS: atom_id res chain seq x y z
N MET A 1 -15.46 20.32 -11.99
CA MET A 1 -15.20 19.45 -10.81
C MET A 1 -13.72 19.11 -10.84
N LEU A 2 -13.11 18.76 -9.70
CA LEU A 2 -11.67 18.85 -9.33
C LEU A 2 -10.80 19.92 -10.03
N THR A 3 -10.06 20.74 -9.29
CA THR A 3 -9.08 21.66 -9.88
C THR A 3 -7.88 20.89 -10.45
N ALA A 4 -7.11 21.50 -11.35
CA ALA A 4 -5.89 20.86 -11.89
C ALA A 4 -4.90 20.46 -10.77
N GLU A 5 -4.78 21.31 -9.75
CA GLU A 5 -3.97 21.07 -8.56
C GLU A 5 -4.53 19.90 -7.71
N GLU A 6 -5.84 19.86 -7.48
CA GLU A 6 -6.49 18.76 -6.76
C GLU A 6 -6.27 17.42 -7.46
N ARG A 7 -6.33 17.39 -8.80
CA ARG A 7 -6.04 16.17 -9.55
C ARG A 7 -4.59 15.73 -9.40
N GLY A 8 -3.63 16.65 -9.54
CA GLY A 8 -2.21 16.34 -9.34
C GLY A 8 -1.91 15.84 -7.92
N THR A 9 -2.51 16.48 -6.93
CA THR A 9 -2.39 16.12 -5.50
C THR A 9 -3.02 14.76 -5.23
N LEU A 10 -4.23 14.50 -5.74
CA LEU A 10 -4.91 13.23 -5.58
C LEU A 10 -4.12 12.08 -6.22
N LEU A 11 -3.52 12.27 -7.40
CA LEU A 11 -2.68 11.26 -8.03
C LEU A 11 -1.46 10.90 -7.17
N ASP A 12 -0.82 11.92 -6.58
CA ASP A 12 0.30 11.73 -5.65
C ASP A 12 -0.13 10.94 -4.41
N HIS A 13 -1.28 11.28 -3.84
CA HIS A 13 -1.88 10.56 -2.70
C HIS A 13 -2.19 9.11 -3.05
N ILE A 14 -2.77 8.84 -4.22
CA ILE A 14 -3.04 7.46 -4.67
C ILE A 14 -1.73 6.67 -4.76
N ALA A 15 -0.69 7.24 -5.37
CA ALA A 15 0.62 6.59 -5.50
C ALA A 15 1.25 6.26 -4.13
N LYS A 16 1.20 7.19 -3.17
CA LYS A 16 1.68 6.96 -1.80
C LYS A 16 0.86 5.89 -1.08
N ARG A 17 -0.47 5.94 -1.20
CA ARG A 17 -1.39 4.96 -0.59
C ARG A 17 -1.10 3.55 -1.07
N VAL A 18 -0.72 3.37 -2.34
CA VAL A 18 -0.33 2.05 -2.86
C VAL A 18 0.82 1.46 -2.05
N VAL A 19 1.88 2.22 -1.82
CA VAL A 19 3.05 1.75 -1.05
C VAL A 19 2.68 1.46 0.40
N VAL A 20 1.91 2.35 1.02
CA VAL A 20 1.45 2.20 2.40
C VAL A 20 0.60 0.94 2.57
N ALA A 21 -0.39 0.74 1.70
CA ALA A 21 -1.26 -0.43 1.74
C ALA A 21 -0.49 -1.73 1.51
N GLU A 22 0.44 -1.76 0.55
CA GLU A 22 1.29 -2.93 0.29
C GLU A 22 2.20 -3.25 1.47
N LEU A 23 2.78 -2.25 2.15
CA LEU A 23 3.58 -2.45 3.35
C LEU A 23 2.75 -3.01 4.49
N LEU A 24 1.59 -2.41 4.78
CA LEU A 24 0.69 -2.88 5.83
C LEU A 24 0.24 -4.31 5.56
N ASN A 25 -0.08 -4.64 4.30
CA ASN A 25 -0.42 -6.00 3.90
C ASN A 25 0.75 -6.98 4.12
N ALA A 26 1.96 -6.60 3.71
CA ALA A 26 3.15 -7.43 3.89
C ALA A 26 3.45 -7.68 5.38
N VAL A 27 3.43 -6.65 6.21
CA VAL A 27 3.66 -6.76 7.67
C VAL A 27 2.56 -7.58 8.35
N SER A 28 1.32 -7.46 7.88
CA SER A 28 0.18 -8.20 8.43
C SER A 28 0.25 -9.69 8.12
N THR A 29 0.73 -10.03 6.93
CA THR A 29 0.83 -11.42 6.44
C THR A 29 2.10 -12.12 6.88
N CYS A 30 3.21 -11.39 7.07
CA CYS A 30 4.55 -11.97 7.23
C CYS A 30 5.00 -12.17 8.68
N GLY A 31 4.10 -12.06 9.66
CA GLY A 31 4.41 -12.45 11.04
C GLY A 31 4.90 -13.88 11.06
N THR A 32 6.16 -14.10 11.46
CA THR A 32 6.83 -15.40 11.27
C THR A 32 6.00 -16.56 11.82
N ALA A 33 5.40 -17.35 10.93
CA ALA A 33 5.01 -18.74 11.12
C ALA A 33 4.61 -19.14 12.56
N SER A 34 3.42 -18.75 13.03
CA SER A 34 2.88 -19.25 14.31
C SER A 34 1.39 -19.51 14.24
N ARG A 35 1.09 -20.79 13.99
CA ARG A 35 -0.02 -21.63 14.45
C ARG A 35 -1.35 -20.97 14.87
N SER A 36 -2.38 -21.56 14.27
CA SER A 36 -3.75 -21.80 14.76
C SER A 36 -4.84 -20.88 14.20
N GLY A 37 -5.90 -21.57 13.74
CA GLY A 37 -7.10 -20.97 13.22
C GLY A 37 -7.91 -20.36 14.36
N ALA A 38 -8.14 -19.06 14.28
CA ALA A 38 -9.19 -18.38 15.02
C ALA A 38 -10.34 -18.05 14.05
N HIS A 39 -11.57 -18.24 14.52
CA HIS A 39 -12.78 -17.93 13.77
C HIS A 39 -12.94 -16.42 13.56
N VAL A 40 -13.49 -16.10 12.39
CA VAL A 40 -13.74 -14.75 11.88
C VAL A 40 -14.93 -14.16 12.62
N THR A 41 -14.78 -12.93 13.11
CA THR A 41 -15.92 -12.01 13.26
C THR A 41 -15.67 -10.87 12.29
N GLU A 42 -16.35 -10.90 11.14
CA GLU A 42 -16.39 -9.77 10.20
C GLU A 42 -16.99 -8.59 10.95
N ALA A 43 -16.14 -7.64 11.33
CA ALA A 43 -16.60 -6.47 12.04
C ALA A 43 -17.19 -5.44 11.05
N CYS A 44 -18.35 -4.92 11.45
CA CYS A 44 -19.35 -4.21 10.66
C CYS A 44 -18.97 -2.73 10.40
N PHE A 45 -17.84 -2.46 9.74
CA PHE A 45 -17.28 -1.08 9.63
C PHE A 45 -17.47 -0.40 8.28
N HIS A 46 -17.93 -1.12 7.26
CA HIS A 46 -18.41 -0.49 6.03
C HIS A 46 -19.56 0.49 6.30
N MET A 47 -20.28 0.37 7.41
CA MET A 47 -21.57 1.01 7.60
C MET A 47 -21.54 2.55 7.47
N GLN A 48 -20.67 3.30 8.16
CA GLN A 48 -20.72 4.79 8.09
C GLN A 48 -20.28 5.36 6.72
N ARG A 49 -19.20 4.83 6.13
CA ARG A 49 -18.74 5.26 4.80
C ARG A 49 -19.73 4.81 3.73
N TRP A 50 -20.20 3.57 3.82
CA TRP A 50 -21.23 3.03 2.93
C TRP A 50 -22.54 3.79 3.09
N GLU A 51 -22.90 4.23 4.30
CA GLU A 51 -24.07 5.07 4.57
C GLU A 51 -23.91 6.41 3.87
N ARG A 52 -22.76 7.08 4.02
CA ARG A 52 -22.51 8.36 3.32
C ARG A 52 -22.50 8.20 1.81
N GLU A 53 -21.84 7.16 1.30
CA GLU A 53 -21.85 6.85 -0.14
C GLU A 53 -23.25 6.48 -0.63
N SER A 54 -24.04 5.75 0.17
CA SER A 54 -25.42 5.38 -0.15
C SER A 54 -26.36 6.58 -0.11
N GLN A 55 -26.19 7.48 0.85
CA GLN A 55 -26.91 8.76 0.91
C GLN A 55 -26.56 9.62 -0.31
N CYS A 56 -25.28 9.71 -0.66
CA CYS A 56 -24.82 10.38 -1.87
C CYS A 56 -25.39 9.72 -3.14
N ALA A 57 -25.43 8.40 -3.22
CA ALA A 57 -26.03 7.67 -4.33
C ALA A 57 -27.53 7.93 -4.47
N GLN A 58 -28.28 7.91 -3.36
CA GLN A 58 -29.69 8.25 -3.33
C GLN A 58 -29.95 9.71 -3.74
N TRP A 59 -29.09 10.63 -3.31
CA TRP A 59 -29.16 12.03 -3.73
C TRP A 59 -28.88 12.19 -5.23
N CYS A 60 -27.83 11.56 -5.76
CA CYS A 60 -27.54 11.52 -7.19
C CYS A 60 -28.70 10.92 -8.00
N GLU A 61 -29.32 9.86 -7.49
CA GLU A 61 -30.47 9.23 -8.13
C GLU A 61 -31.68 10.17 -8.21
N LYS A 62 -31.96 10.94 -7.15
CA LYS A 62 -33.01 11.97 -7.16
C LYS A 62 -32.73 13.02 -8.23
N ILE A 63 -31.50 13.52 -8.32
CA ILE A 63 -31.09 14.50 -9.34
C ILE A 63 -31.20 13.91 -10.75
N ALA A 64 -30.75 12.67 -10.94
CA ALA A 64 -30.80 12.01 -12.23
C ALA A 64 -32.24 11.86 -12.74
N ARG A 65 -33.17 11.45 -11.85
CA ARG A 65 -34.59 11.22 -12.16
C ARG A 65 -35.41 12.50 -12.30
N ASP A 66 -34.97 13.61 -11.74
CA ASP A 66 -35.70 14.87 -11.83
C ASP A 66 -35.69 15.41 -13.26
N VAL A 67 -36.84 15.34 -13.94
CA VAL A 67 -37.03 15.82 -15.31
C VAL A 67 -37.20 17.33 -15.41
N SER A 68 -37.44 18.02 -14.29
CA SER A 68 -37.58 19.47 -14.25
C SER A 68 -36.23 20.20 -14.31
N LEU A 69 -35.15 19.52 -13.92
CA LEU A 69 -33.81 20.08 -13.91
C LEU A 69 -33.15 19.95 -15.30
N SER A 70 -32.63 21.07 -15.81
CA SER A 70 -31.81 21.02 -17.01
C SER A 70 -30.50 20.26 -16.74
N PRO A 71 -29.89 19.62 -17.74
CA PRO A 71 -28.60 18.95 -17.60
C PRO A 71 -27.49 19.86 -17.03
N GLU A 72 -27.46 21.15 -17.40
CA GLU A 72 -26.51 22.14 -16.86
C GLU A 72 -26.76 22.39 -15.37
N HIS A 73 -28.03 22.51 -14.97
CA HIS A 73 -28.38 22.68 -13.57
C HIS A 73 -28.01 21.44 -12.74
N LYS A 74 -28.19 20.23 -13.28
CA LYS A 74 -27.71 19.00 -12.64
C LYS A 74 -26.20 19.04 -12.43
N HIS A 75 -25.44 19.45 -13.44
CA HIS A 75 -23.98 19.61 -13.33
C HIS A 75 -23.56 20.64 -12.26
N GLU A 76 -24.27 21.76 -12.13
CA GLU A 76 -24.00 22.75 -11.08
C GLU A 76 -24.28 22.19 -9.68
N LEU A 77 -25.33 21.38 -9.49
CA LEU A 77 -25.57 20.69 -8.22
C LEU A 77 -24.43 19.73 -7.86
N LEU A 78 -23.95 18.93 -8.83
CA LEU A 78 -22.81 18.02 -8.60
C LEU A 78 -21.52 18.79 -8.25
N LYS A 79 -21.26 19.90 -8.94
CA LYS A 79 -20.14 20.80 -8.61
C LYS A 79 -20.28 21.40 -7.22
N GLY A 80 -21.50 21.78 -6.83
CA GLY A 80 -21.83 22.25 -5.49
C GLY A 80 -21.46 21.24 -4.43
N GLU A 81 -21.84 19.97 -4.63
CA GLU A 81 -21.54 18.88 -3.69
C GLU A 81 -20.03 18.64 -3.53
N VAL A 82 -19.27 18.62 -4.63
CA VAL A 82 -17.80 18.55 -4.55
C VAL A 82 -17.23 19.78 -3.83
N SER A 83 -17.82 20.95 -4.00
CA SER A 83 -17.36 22.17 -3.33
C SER A 83 -17.71 22.18 -1.83
N HIS A 84 -18.85 21.62 -1.45
CA HIS A 84 -19.23 21.41 -0.04
C HIS A 84 -18.22 20.47 0.65
N ALA A 85 -17.82 19.39 -0.04
CA ALA A 85 -16.76 18.51 0.46
C ALA A 85 -15.36 19.18 0.58
N ARG A 86 -15.16 20.36 -0.01
CA ARG A 86 -13.93 21.18 0.10
C ARG A 86 -13.92 22.13 1.28
N GLU A 87 -14.94 22.20 2.13
CA GLU A 87 -15.06 23.25 3.16
C GLU A 87 -13.86 23.37 4.15
N SER A 88 -12.91 22.42 4.12
CA SER A 88 -11.60 22.48 4.81
C SER A 88 -10.39 22.94 3.96
N GLY A 89 -10.59 23.35 2.71
CA GLY A 89 -9.58 23.89 1.79
C GLY A 89 -9.33 23.04 0.53
N THR A 90 -9.31 21.70 0.65
CA THR A 90 -9.06 20.77 -0.47
C THR A 90 -9.85 19.47 -0.27
N VAL A 91 -10.26 18.80 -1.35
CA VAL A 91 -10.90 17.48 -1.22
C VAL A 91 -9.88 16.43 -0.80
N SER A 92 -10.05 15.86 0.39
CA SER A 92 -9.25 14.71 0.84
C SER A 92 -9.58 13.45 0.03
N ILE A 93 -8.66 12.48 -0.01
CA ILE A 93 -8.91 11.19 -0.68
C ILE A 93 -10.17 10.51 -0.13
N LEU A 94 -10.42 10.59 1.19
CA LEU A 94 -11.65 10.13 1.84
C LEU A 94 -12.90 10.82 1.31
N GLY A 95 -12.86 12.15 1.16
CA GLY A 95 -13.94 12.93 0.60
C GLY A 95 -14.23 12.54 -0.85
N VAL A 96 -13.19 12.39 -1.67
CA VAL A 96 -13.30 11.93 -3.07
C VAL A 96 -13.97 10.56 -3.15
N LEU A 97 -13.60 9.65 -2.24
CA LEU A 97 -14.14 8.31 -2.20
C LEU A 97 -15.64 8.27 -1.89
N GLN A 98 -16.12 9.10 -0.95
CA GLN A 98 -17.55 9.21 -0.62
C GLN A 98 -18.37 9.75 -1.79
N LEU A 99 -17.75 10.59 -2.62
CA LEU A 99 -18.38 11.25 -3.78
C LEU A 99 -18.35 10.40 -5.06
N THR A 100 -18.02 9.10 -4.98
CA THR A 100 -18.01 8.20 -6.14
C THR A 100 -19.30 8.24 -6.97
N PRO A 101 -20.52 8.27 -6.36
CA PRO A 101 -21.76 8.41 -7.11
C PRO A 101 -21.86 9.74 -7.87
N VAL A 102 -21.33 10.84 -7.31
CA VAL A 102 -21.30 12.16 -7.98
C VAL A 102 -20.46 12.10 -9.25
N PHE A 103 -19.25 11.55 -9.18
CA PHE A 103 -18.37 11.41 -10.35
C PHE A 103 -18.99 10.47 -11.40
N THR A 104 -19.68 9.41 -10.96
CA THR A 104 -20.36 8.48 -11.86
C THR A 104 -21.50 9.15 -12.63
N LEU A 105 -22.32 9.95 -11.94
CA LEU A 105 -23.39 10.71 -12.56
C LEU A 105 -22.83 11.80 -13.49
N ALA A 106 -21.76 12.48 -13.09
CA ALA A 106 -21.10 13.51 -13.91
C ALA A 106 -20.59 12.94 -15.25
N VAL A 107 -20.00 11.75 -15.26
CA VAL A 107 -19.58 11.04 -16.49
C VAL A 107 -20.79 10.75 -17.38
N SER A 108 -21.88 10.27 -16.78
CA SER A 108 -23.10 9.89 -17.51
C SER A 108 -23.79 11.09 -18.14
N LEU A 109 -23.95 12.18 -17.38
CA LEU A 109 -24.50 13.45 -17.88
C LEU A 109 -23.62 14.05 -18.97
N SER A 110 -22.31 14.11 -18.76
CA SER A 110 -21.37 14.66 -19.76
C SER A 110 -21.37 13.85 -21.06
N LYS A 111 -21.48 12.52 -20.96
CA LYS A 111 -21.63 11.64 -22.12
C LYS A 111 -22.91 11.95 -22.92
N LEU A 112 -24.03 12.18 -22.23
CA LEU A 112 -25.31 12.44 -22.86
C LEU A 112 -25.37 13.83 -23.49
N GLN A 113 -24.82 14.85 -22.84
CA GLN A 113 -24.86 16.24 -23.32
C GLN A 113 -23.86 16.51 -24.45
N HIS A 114 -22.62 16.04 -24.29
CA HIS A 114 -21.50 16.44 -25.15
C HIS A 114 -21.01 15.31 -26.07
N GLY A 115 -21.40 14.07 -25.80
CA GLY A 115 -20.94 12.89 -26.53
C GLY A 115 -19.60 12.34 -26.01
N LEU A 116 -19.20 11.19 -26.56
CA LEU A 116 -18.05 10.40 -26.08
C LEU A 116 -16.67 11.02 -26.39
N GLN A 117 -16.59 11.91 -27.38
CA GLN A 117 -15.31 12.50 -27.81
C GLN A 117 -15.06 13.89 -27.20
N ALA A 118 -16.05 14.43 -26.47
CA ALA A 118 -15.97 15.75 -25.88
C ALA A 118 -14.98 15.80 -24.71
N VAL A 119 -14.36 16.97 -24.53
CA VAL A 119 -13.38 17.21 -23.46
C VAL A 119 -14.04 17.04 -22.09
N GLU A 120 -15.28 17.50 -21.94
CA GLU A 120 -16.07 17.42 -20.71
C GLU A 120 -16.27 15.97 -20.27
N HIS A 121 -16.65 15.09 -21.20
CA HIS A 121 -16.80 13.66 -20.94
C HIS A 121 -15.48 13.01 -20.55
N ASN A 122 -14.40 13.36 -21.25
CA ASN A 122 -13.10 12.79 -20.97
C ASN A 122 -12.53 13.24 -19.62
N MET A 123 -12.72 14.51 -19.25
CA MET A 123 -12.32 15.06 -17.95
C MET A 123 -13.11 14.39 -16.81
N ALA A 124 -14.43 14.26 -16.96
CA ALA A 124 -15.25 13.53 -15.99
C ALA A 124 -14.81 12.06 -15.86
N SER A 125 -14.48 11.42 -16.98
CA SER A 125 -14.02 10.02 -17.00
C SER A 125 -12.65 9.84 -16.36
N MET A 126 -11.75 10.81 -16.54
CA MET A 126 -10.46 10.84 -15.86
C MET A 126 -10.65 10.98 -14.35
N GLU A 127 -11.49 11.90 -13.88
CA GLU A 127 -11.78 12.06 -12.44
C GLU A 127 -12.41 10.81 -11.83
N LEU A 128 -13.37 10.18 -12.51
CA LEU A 128 -13.94 8.90 -12.07
C LEU A 128 -12.88 7.78 -12.05
N ALA A 129 -11.95 7.76 -13.00
CA ALA A 129 -10.84 6.81 -13.00
C ALA A 129 -9.89 7.03 -11.82
N MET A 130 -9.64 8.28 -11.41
CA MET A 130 -8.88 8.58 -10.19
C MET A 130 -9.59 8.06 -8.94
N VAL A 131 -10.92 8.21 -8.86
CA VAL A 131 -11.74 7.66 -7.76
C VAL A 131 -11.61 6.14 -7.71
N TYR A 132 -11.72 5.45 -8.86
CA TYR A 132 -11.52 4.00 -8.89
C TYR A 132 -10.09 3.60 -8.54
N ALA A 133 -9.07 4.34 -8.99
CA ALA A 133 -7.69 4.08 -8.62
C ALA A 133 -7.46 4.28 -7.10
N ALA A 134 -8.07 5.30 -6.50
CA ALA A 134 -8.05 5.52 -5.04
C ALA A 134 -8.68 4.36 -4.24
N ARG A 135 -9.61 3.61 -4.84
CA ARG A 135 -10.21 2.38 -4.29
C ARG A 135 -9.40 1.11 -4.56
N GLY A 136 -8.24 1.20 -5.23
CA GLY A 136 -7.51 0.03 -5.71
C GLY A 136 -8.14 -0.63 -6.95
N GLY A 137 -9.20 -0.05 -7.52
CA GLY A 137 -9.90 -0.50 -8.73
C GLY A 137 -9.13 -0.20 -10.02
N TYR A 138 -7.82 -0.47 -10.08
CA TYR A 138 -6.94 -0.06 -11.19
C TYR A 138 -7.37 -0.62 -12.55
N LYS A 139 -7.89 -1.86 -12.59
CA LYS A 139 -8.43 -2.46 -13.83
C LYS A 139 -9.68 -1.72 -14.32
N ALA A 140 -10.55 -1.29 -13.42
CA ALA A 140 -11.74 -0.51 -13.75
C ALA A 140 -11.35 0.90 -14.21
N ALA A 141 -10.41 1.54 -13.51
CA ALA A 141 -9.83 2.82 -13.91
C ALA A 141 -9.21 2.75 -15.33
N LEU A 142 -8.40 1.73 -15.63
CA LEU A 142 -7.84 1.54 -16.98
C LEU A 142 -8.90 1.39 -18.06
N LYS A 143 -10.03 0.73 -17.78
CA LYS A 143 -11.13 0.60 -18.75
C LYS A 143 -11.74 1.97 -19.08
N LEU A 144 -11.83 2.88 -18.11
CA LEU A 144 -12.29 4.24 -18.34
C LEU A 144 -11.26 5.09 -19.10
N LEU A 145 -9.97 4.88 -18.87
CA LEU A 145 -8.90 5.72 -19.44
C LEU A 145 -8.51 5.35 -20.88
N ARG A 146 -8.61 4.06 -21.26
CA ARG A 146 -8.25 3.58 -22.60
C ARG A 146 -8.96 4.28 -23.76
N PRO A 147 -10.28 4.52 -23.73
CA PRO A 147 -10.99 5.13 -24.85
C PRO A 147 -10.80 6.66 -24.93
N LEU A 148 -10.16 7.29 -23.94
CA LEU A 148 -10.03 8.74 -23.90
C LEU A 148 -9.11 9.21 -25.04
N CYS A 149 -9.64 10.05 -25.92
CA CYS A 149 -8.87 10.64 -27.01
C CYS A 149 -7.73 11.48 -26.42
N ARG A 150 -6.52 11.36 -26.98
CA ARG A 150 -5.34 12.17 -26.60
C ARG A 150 -5.12 13.33 -27.58
N GLY A 151 -6.21 14.02 -27.94
CA GLY A 151 -6.22 15.03 -28.99
C GLY A 151 -5.67 16.40 -28.57
N SER A 152 -5.54 17.32 -29.53
CA SER A 152 -5.05 18.70 -29.36
C SER A 152 -5.92 19.63 -28.50
N ALA A 153 -7.02 19.12 -27.95
CA ALA A 153 -7.98 19.89 -27.15
C ALA A 153 -7.62 19.97 -25.65
N TYR A 154 -6.62 19.23 -25.19
CA TYR A 154 -6.14 19.34 -23.80
C TYR A 154 -4.96 20.29 -23.68
N ASP A 155 -4.87 20.95 -22.53
CA ASP A 155 -3.61 21.54 -22.12
C ASP A 155 -2.56 20.43 -21.84
N LYS A 156 -1.29 20.80 -21.97
CA LYS A 156 -0.16 19.88 -21.78
C LYS A 156 -0.13 19.23 -20.39
N GLY A 157 -0.61 19.93 -19.36
CA GLY A 157 -0.68 19.43 -17.99
C GLY A 157 -1.67 18.27 -17.86
N THR A 158 -2.86 18.42 -18.44
CA THR A 158 -3.88 17.37 -18.45
C THR A 158 -3.43 16.12 -19.20
N VAL A 159 -2.78 16.26 -20.36
CA VAL A 159 -2.22 15.11 -21.11
C VAL A 159 -1.17 14.37 -20.26
N THR A 160 -0.29 15.13 -19.60
CA THR A 160 0.77 14.57 -18.74
C THR A 160 0.17 13.79 -17.58
N LEU A 161 -0.85 14.36 -16.91
CA LEU A 161 -1.55 13.72 -15.81
C LEU A 161 -2.28 12.44 -16.25
N LEU A 162 -2.93 12.47 -17.41
CA LEU A 162 -3.61 11.30 -17.98
C LEU A 162 -2.61 10.17 -18.26
N ASP A 163 -1.47 10.49 -18.88
CA ASP A 163 -0.40 9.54 -19.12
C ASP A 163 0.16 8.95 -17.82
N GLU A 164 0.33 9.79 -16.80
CA GLU A 164 0.79 9.39 -15.47
C GLU A 164 -0.20 8.45 -14.77
N LEU A 165 -1.49 8.76 -14.79
CA LEU A 165 -2.55 7.92 -14.21
C LEU A 165 -2.69 6.57 -14.94
N VAL A 166 -2.62 6.57 -16.28
CA VAL A 166 -2.60 5.33 -17.07
C VAL A 166 -1.40 4.48 -16.71
N PHE A 167 -0.23 5.10 -16.54
CA PHE A 167 0.99 4.40 -16.16
C PHE A 167 0.88 3.81 -14.75
N LEU A 168 0.41 4.58 -13.77
CA LEU A 168 0.14 4.13 -12.40
C LEU A 168 -0.81 2.92 -12.39
N CYS A 169 -1.95 3.03 -13.05
CA CYS A 169 -2.95 1.94 -13.04
C CYS A 169 -2.45 0.70 -13.80
N SER A 170 -1.61 0.87 -14.82
CA SER A 170 -0.95 -0.26 -15.50
C SER A 170 0.02 -0.95 -14.55
N LEU A 171 0.90 -0.18 -13.90
CA LEU A 171 1.89 -0.67 -12.95
C LEU A 171 1.22 -1.42 -11.78
N ALA A 172 0.20 -0.82 -11.17
CA ALA A 172 -0.52 -1.41 -10.04
C ALA A 172 -1.47 -2.55 -10.44
N GLY A 173 -2.02 -2.51 -11.66
CA GLY A 173 -3.07 -3.44 -12.10
C GLY A 173 -2.61 -4.69 -12.83
N SER A 174 -1.38 -4.73 -13.36
CA SER A 174 -0.89 -5.85 -14.19
C SER A 174 0.21 -6.70 -13.55
N HIS A 175 0.75 -6.34 -12.38
CA HIS A 175 1.91 -7.02 -11.77
C HIS A 175 3.06 -7.30 -12.76
N VAL A 176 3.20 -6.46 -13.79
CA VAL A 176 4.25 -6.60 -14.80
C VAL A 176 5.49 -5.89 -14.29
N GLN A 177 6.65 -6.55 -14.41
CA GLN A 177 7.92 -5.94 -14.05
C GLN A 177 8.23 -4.78 -14.99
N TYR A 178 8.35 -3.57 -14.44
CA TYR A 178 8.82 -2.40 -15.16
C TYR A 178 10.24 -2.04 -14.69
N PRO A 179 11.23 -1.92 -15.61
CA PRO A 179 12.53 -1.38 -15.27
C PRO A 179 12.40 0.04 -14.73
N VAL A 180 13.13 0.36 -13.64
CA VAL A 180 13.05 1.66 -12.98
C VAL A 180 13.50 2.79 -13.92
N SER A 181 14.52 2.55 -14.75
CA SER A 181 14.97 3.45 -15.83
C SER A 181 13.92 3.85 -16.86
N LYS A 182 12.80 3.12 -16.96
CA LYS A 182 11.70 3.46 -17.89
C LYS A 182 10.63 4.32 -17.22
N ILE A 183 10.76 4.64 -15.94
CA ILE A 183 9.78 5.43 -15.20
C ILE A 183 10.01 6.90 -15.50
N LYS A 184 9.06 7.48 -16.24
CA LYS A 184 9.10 8.89 -16.63
C LYS A 184 8.68 9.84 -15.50
N PHE A 185 7.90 9.33 -14.54
CA PHE A 185 7.28 10.12 -13.49
C PHE A 185 7.90 9.76 -12.13
N GLN A 186 8.73 10.66 -11.58
CA GLN A 186 9.49 10.39 -10.35
C GLN A 186 8.61 10.00 -9.16
N ARG A 187 7.40 10.57 -9.03
CA ARG A 187 6.48 10.21 -7.93
C ARG A 187 5.96 8.77 -8.01
N LEU A 188 6.11 8.10 -9.15
CA LEU A 188 5.73 6.69 -9.35
C LEU A 188 6.88 5.72 -9.12
N LEU A 189 8.10 6.21 -8.85
CA LEU A 189 9.25 5.36 -8.48
C LEU A 189 8.93 4.43 -7.28
N PRO A 190 8.33 4.92 -6.18
CA PRO A 190 8.02 4.06 -5.03
C PRO A 190 7.06 2.92 -5.39
N VAL A 191 6.03 3.23 -6.19
CA VAL A 191 5.06 2.22 -6.66
C VAL A 191 5.75 1.16 -7.49
N ALA A 192 6.71 1.53 -8.33
CA ALA A 192 7.43 0.58 -9.17
C ALA A 192 8.40 -0.30 -8.38
N VAL A 193 9.03 0.24 -7.34
CA VAL A 193 9.83 -0.58 -6.41
C VAL A 193 8.91 -1.57 -5.69
N CYS A 194 7.74 -1.10 -5.22
CA CYS A 194 6.81 -1.88 -4.41
C CYS A 194 6.05 -2.97 -5.20
N ILE A 195 5.56 -2.67 -6.41
CA ILE A 195 4.73 -3.58 -7.21
C ILE A 195 5.50 -4.21 -8.38
N GLY A 196 6.57 -3.55 -8.85
CA GLY A 196 7.40 -4.07 -9.93
C GLY A 196 8.25 -5.29 -9.53
N GLY A 197 8.17 -5.73 -8.27
CA GLY A 197 8.81 -6.94 -7.80
C GLY A 197 8.02 -8.18 -8.17
N GLY A 198 8.60 -9.00 -9.06
CA GLY A 198 7.98 -10.27 -9.42
C GLY A 198 8.31 -11.36 -8.41
N VAL A 199 7.70 -12.52 -8.64
CA VAL A 199 7.88 -13.76 -7.89
C VAL A 199 9.37 -14.19 -7.83
N ASP A 200 10.23 -13.69 -8.71
CA ASP A 200 11.66 -14.02 -8.82
C ASP A 200 12.61 -12.86 -8.47
N ASP A 201 12.14 -11.90 -7.66
CA ASP A 201 13.04 -10.88 -7.12
C ASP A 201 14.06 -11.49 -6.16
N THR A 202 15.28 -10.96 -6.23
CA THR A 202 16.39 -11.32 -5.34
C THR A 202 16.86 -10.08 -4.58
N VAL A 203 17.57 -10.27 -3.47
CA VAL A 203 18.20 -9.18 -2.69
C VAL A 203 18.96 -8.22 -3.59
N ARG A 204 19.76 -8.77 -4.53
CA ARG A 204 20.52 -7.98 -5.51
C ARG A 204 19.62 -7.14 -6.42
N ARG A 205 18.51 -7.70 -6.93
CA ARG A 205 17.60 -6.94 -7.81
C ARG A 205 16.94 -5.79 -7.06
N LEU A 206 16.52 -6.02 -5.82
CA LEU A 206 15.88 -4.99 -5.00
C LEU A 206 16.85 -3.86 -4.67
N THR A 207 18.08 -4.21 -4.28
CA THR A 207 19.16 -3.25 -4.01
C THR A 207 19.48 -2.40 -5.25
N ASN A 208 19.66 -3.04 -6.41
CA ASN A 208 19.93 -2.34 -7.67
C ASN A 208 18.81 -1.37 -8.05
N ARG A 209 17.53 -1.71 -7.80
CA ARG A 209 16.39 -0.81 -8.06
C ARG A 209 16.41 0.42 -7.15
N LEU A 210 16.75 0.24 -5.87
CA LEU A 210 16.89 1.36 -4.93
C LEU A 210 18.03 2.28 -5.34
N GLU A 211 19.20 1.73 -5.69
CA GLU A 211 20.33 2.51 -6.21
C GLU A 211 19.98 3.24 -7.52
N GLU A 212 19.20 2.61 -8.41
CA GLU A 212 18.69 3.24 -9.62
C GLU A 212 17.75 4.42 -9.30
N CYS A 213 16.87 4.29 -8.29
CA CYS A 213 16.03 5.41 -7.85
C CYS A 213 16.86 6.61 -7.37
N VAL A 214 17.92 6.35 -6.57
CA VAL A 214 18.83 7.40 -6.09
C VAL A 214 19.57 8.05 -7.27
N ARG A 215 20.09 7.25 -8.22
CA ARG A 215 20.77 7.76 -9.43
C ARG A 215 19.87 8.60 -10.33
N LEU A 216 18.58 8.30 -10.37
CA LEU A 216 17.58 9.08 -11.13
C LEU A 216 17.18 10.39 -10.41
N GLY A 217 17.83 10.72 -9.29
CA GLY A 217 17.61 11.97 -8.57
C GLY A 217 16.31 11.99 -7.77
N ALA A 218 15.88 10.85 -7.23
CA ALA A 218 14.73 10.80 -6.33
C ALA A 218 14.95 11.73 -5.12
N SER A 219 13.93 12.50 -4.76
CA SER A 219 13.97 13.34 -3.56
C SER A 219 14.15 12.49 -2.29
N PRO A 220 14.58 13.06 -1.15
CA PRO A 220 14.65 12.32 0.12
C PRO A 220 13.32 11.66 0.50
N SER A 221 12.19 12.36 0.35
CA SER A 221 10.84 11.84 0.59
C SER A 221 10.49 10.68 -0.34
N THR A 222 10.80 10.81 -1.64
CA THR A 222 10.58 9.73 -2.62
C THR A 222 11.46 8.52 -2.30
N THR A 223 12.72 8.75 -1.89
CA THR A 223 13.66 7.70 -1.51
C THR A 223 13.17 6.93 -0.28
N PHE A 224 12.65 7.65 0.72
CA PHE A 224 11.99 7.03 1.89
C PHE A 224 10.83 6.12 1.46
N LEU A 225 9.93 6.60 0.60
CA LEU A 225 8.82 5.78 0.09
C LEU A 225 9.30 4.58 -0.75
N CYS A 226 10.36 4.73 -1.55
CA CYS A 226 10.97 3.61 -2.27
C CYS A 226 11.50 2.55 -1.30
N ARG A 227 12.16 2.96 -0.21
CA ARG A 227 12.63 2.04 0.84
C ARG A 227 11.47 1.34 1.55
N LEU A 228 10.38 2.04 1.87
CA LEU A 228 9.16 1.41 2.41
C LEU A 228 8.59 0.35 1.44
N GLY A 229 8.53 0.67 0.15
CA GLY A 229 8.12 -0.28 -0.89
C GLY A 229 9.05 -1.50 -0.96
N ALA A 230 10.36 -1.29 -0.81
CA ALA A 230 11.34 -2.37 -0.78
C ALA A 230 11.20 -3.26 0.47
N VAL A 231 10.93 -2.67 1.64
CA VAL A 231 10.60 -3.41 2.86
C VAL A 231 9.36 -4.29 2.62
N ALA A 232 8.30 -3.75 2.02
CA ALA A 232 7.09 -4.52 1.70
C ALA A 232 7.39 -5.72 0.79
N VAL A 233 8.19 -5.52 -0.27
CA VAL A 233 8.63 -6.62 -1.16
C VAL A 233 9.48 -7.64 -0.39
N ALA A 234 10.43 -7.19 0.41
CA ALA A 234 11.33 -8.06 1.13
C ALA A 234 10.60 -8.92 2.18
N LEU A 235 9.63 -8.36 2.91
CA LEU A 235 8.79 -9.11 3.83
C LEU A 235 8.00 -10.22 3.10
N ARG A 236 7.37 -9.91 1.95
CA ARG A 236 6.67 -10.93 1.14
C ARG A 236 7.60 -12.04 0.66
N LEU A 237 8.80 -11.69 0.23
CA LEU A 237 9.81 -12.66 -0.17
C LEU A 237 10.25 -13.53 1.02
N LEU A 238 10.37 -12.98 2.24
CA LEU A 238 10.66 -13.75 3.46
C LEU A 238 9.56 -14.79 3.75
N ALA A 239 8.29 -14.41 3.68
CA ALA A 239 7.17 -15.33 3.86
C ALA A 239 7.20 -16.46 2.82
N LYS A 240 7.41 -16.12 1.55
CA LYS A 240 7.55 -17.09 0.47
C LYS A 240 8.73 -18.06 0.68
N TYR A 241 9.88 -17.56 1.12
CA TYR A 241 11.02 -18.42 1.42
C TYR A 241 10.78 -19.32 2.64
N ALA A 242 9.99 -18.87 3.62
CA ALA A 242 9.56 -19.71 4.74
C ALA A 242 8.66 -20.87 4.26
N GLU A 243 7.70 -20.59 3.38
CA GLU A 243 6.86 -21.62 2.74
C GLU A 243 7.70 -22.63 1.94
N LYS A 244 8.59 -22.14 1.06
CA LYS A 244 9.50 -23.00 0.29
C LYS A 244 10.40 -23.84 1.18
N LEU A 245 10.91 -23.29 2.29
CA LEU A 245 11.74 -24.04 3.22
C LEU A 245 10.93 -25.15 3.91
N HIS A 246 9.66 -24.91 4.20
CA HIS A 246 8.75 -25.93 4.73
C HIS A 246 8.51 -27.06 3.71
N GLU A 247 8.25 -26.74 2.44
CA GLU A 247 8.12 -27.74 1.37
C GLU A 247 9.39 -28.57 1.15
N LYS A 248 10.55 -27.97 1.39
CA LYS A 248 11.87 -28.59 1.23
C LYS A 248 12.37 -29.28 2.50
N GLN A 249 11.59 -29.30 3.59
CA GLN A 249 11.92 -30.14 4.74
C GLN A 249 12.05 -31.59 4.27
N ILE A 250 13.09 -32.26 4.79
CA ILE A 250 13.34 -33.67 4.46
C ILE A 250 12.13 -34.46 4.98
N ASP A 251 11.32 -34.92 4.05
CA ASP A 251 10.18 -35.78 4.36
C ASP A 251 10.72 -37.03 5.07
N ARG A 252 10.15 -37.32 6.25
CA ARG A 252 10.47 -38.54 7.01
C ARG A 252 10.34 -39.78 6.12
N SER A 253 9.45 -39.75 5.12
CA SER A 253 9.29 -40.82 4.14
C SER A 253 10.56 -41.15 3.34
N ILE A 254 11.45 -40.19 3.06
CA ILE A 254 12.71 -40.44 2.33
C ILE A 254 13.69 -41.19 3.24
N VAL A 255 13.75 -40.82 4.52
CA VAL A 255 14.60 -41.50 5.50
C VAL A 255 14.12 -42.94 5.73
N THR A 256 12.80 -43.14 5.83
CA THR A 256 12.21 -44.49 5.94
C THR A 256 12.47 -45.32 4.69
N LYS A 257 12.30 -44.74 3.48
CA LYS A 257 12.58 -45.42 2.19
C LYS A 257 14.04 -45.82 2.02
N ILE A 258 14.99 -45.09 2.61
CA ILE A 258 16.40 -45.49 2.63
C ILE A 258 16.58 -46.74 3.51
N GLY A 259 15.89 -46.82 4.65
CA GLY A 259 15.91 -47.98 5.53
C GLY A 259 15.22 -49.23 4.97
N GLU A 260 14.26 -49.04 4.07
CA GLU A 260 13.50 -50.11 3.40
C GLU A 260 14.05 -50.49 2.01
N ALA A 261 15.06 -49.77 1.51
CA ALA A 261 15.60 -49.99 0.17
C ALA A 261 16.30 -51.35 0.06
N SER A 262 15.97 -52.09 -1.00
CA SER A 262 16.46 -53.47 -1.21
C SER A 262 17.71 -53.53 -2.09
N THR A 263 18.06 -52.44 -2.76
CA THR A 263 19.21 -52.35 -3.67
C THR A 263 20.12 -51.16 -3.38
N VAL A 264 21.42 -51.33 -3.65
CA VAL A 264 22.41 -50.25 -3.53
C VAL A 264 22.09 -49.08 -4.47
N ASN A 265 21.51 -49.36 -5.65
CA ASN A 265 21.13 -48.33 -6.62
C ASN A 265 19.98 -47.45 -6.11
N GLU A 266 18.97 -48.02 -5.44
CA GLU A 266 17.90 -47.27 -4.80
C GLU A 266 18.43 -46.37 -3.68
N ILE A 267 19.31 -46.90 -2.82
CA ILE A 267 19.95 -46.13 -1.75
C ILE A 267 20.75 -44.95 -2.34
N GLN A 268 21.54 -45.18 -3.39
CA GLN A 268 22.30 -44.12 -4.06
C GLN A 268 21.40 -43.06 -4.68
N HIS A 269 20.28 -43.45 -5.29
CA HIS A 269 19.32 -42.52 -5.87
C HIS A 269 18.65 -41.66 -4.78
N LEU A 270 18.18 -42.27 -3.70
CA LEU A 270 17.55 -41.57 -2.56
C LEU A 270 18.55 -40.64 -1.86
N LYS A 271 19.82 -41.05 -1.72
CA LYS A 271 20.88 -40.20 -1.18
C LYS A 271 21.13 -38.97 -2.05
N LYS A 272 21.21 -39.13 -3.37
CA LYS A 272 21.35 -37.99 -4.31
C LYS A 272 20.16 -37.03 -4.23
N GLN A 273 18.94 -37.54 -4.11
CA GLN A 273 17.75 -36.70 -3.91
C GLN A 273 17.78 -35.94 -2.57
N MET A 274 18.24 -36.59 -1.50
CA MET A 274 18.40 -35.97 -0.18
C MET A 274 19.47 -34.87 -0.21
N GLU A 275 20.62 -35.14 -0.82
CA GLU A 275 21.71 -34.17 -1.00
C GLU A 275 21.25 -32.94 -1.80
N LEU A 276 20.47 -33.16 -2.88
CA LEU A 276 19.87 -32.08 -3.67
C LEU A 276 18.88 -31.26 -2.85
N LYS A 277 17.99 -31.88 -2.08
CA LYS A 277 17.05 -31.15 -1.20
C LYS A 277 17.78 -30.35 -0.12
N ILE A 278 18.85 -30.90 0.46
CA ILE A 278 19.66 -30.22 1.47
C ILE A 278 20.35 -28.99 0.85
N SER A 279 20.94 -29.13 -0.35
CA SER A 279 21.61 -28.01 -1.02
C SER A 279 20.63 -26.90 -1.40
N GLU A 280 19.44 -27.25 -1.91
CA GLU A 280 18.35 -26.30 -2.19
C GLU A 280 17.87 -25.59 -0.92
N ALA A 281 17.65 -26.34 0.18
CA ALA A 281 17.22 -25.77 1.46
C ALA A 281 18.27 -24.81 2.05
N ARG A 282 19.56 -25.13 1.90
CA ARG A 282 20.66 -24.24 2.30
C ARG A 282 20.65 -22.95 1.49
N ALA A 283 20.56 -23.04 0.16
CA ALA A 283 20.49 -21.86 -0.71
C ALA A 283 19.30 -20.94 -0.35
N ILE A 284 18.13 -21.52 -0.10
CA ILE A 284 16.94 -20.77 0.36
C ILE A 284 17.19 -20.11 1.72
N SER A 285 17.82 -20.80 2.66
CA SER A 285 18.16 -20.27 3.99
C SER A 285 19.13 -19.09 3.90
N ASP A 286 20.14 -19.17 3.03
CA ASP A 286 21.12 -18.11 2.83
C ASP A 286 20.48 -16.86 2.20
N GLU A 287 19.61 -17.03 1.20
CA GLU A 287 18.80 -15.93 0.63
C GLU A 287 17.88 -15.30 1.69
N ARG A 288 17.21 -16.12 2.52
CA ARG A 288 16.37 -15.62 3.62
C ARG A 288 17.16 -14.78 4.61
N LYS A 289 18.38 -15.19 4.98
CA LYS A 289 19.27 -14.41 5.87
C LYS A 289 19.76 -13.13 5.22
N ALA A 290 20.08 -13.15 3.92
CA ALA A 290 20.45 -11.95 3.18
C ALA A 290 19.29 -10.94 3.13
N LEU A 291 18.08 -11.45 2.93
CA LEU A 291 16.87 -10.64 2.87
C LEU A 291 16.50 -10.04 4.23
N ALA A 292 16.63 -10.80 5.32
CA ALA A 292 16.41 -10.29 6.67
C ALA A 292 17.40 -9.15 7.02
N ARG A 293 18.67 -9.29 6.62
CA ARG A 293 19.66 -8.20 6.76
C ARG A 293 19.25 -6.97 5.96
N LEU A 294 18.84 -7.15 4.70
CA LEU A 294 18.34 -6.05 3.87
C LEU A 294 17.15 -5.33 4.52
N VAL A 295 16.17 -6.07 5.07
CA VAL A 295 15.04 -5.45 5.79
C VAL A 295 15.54 -4.62 6.97
N HIS A 296 16.45 -5.16 7.77
CA HIS A 296 17.02 -4.45 8.92
C HIS A 296 17.73 -3.15 8.49
N ASP A 297 18.59 -3.21 7.47
CA ASP A 297 19.32 -2.05 6.96
C ASP A 297 18.35 -0.97 6.43
N LEU A 298 17.33 -1.38 5.66
CA LEU A 298 16.30 -0.47 5.15
C LEU A 298 15.47 0.16 6.28
N MET A 299 15.13 -0.61 7.32
CA MET A 299 14.41 -0.09 8.48
C MET A 299 15.23 0.97 9.23
N GLN A 300 16.54 0.74 9.41
CA GLN A 300 17.45 1.72 10.03
C GLN A 300 17.56 2.99 9.20
N GLU A 301 17.70 2.88 7.88
CA GLU A 301 17.76 4.05 6.98
C GLU A 301 16.46 4.85 7.00
N CYS A 302 15.31 4.17 7.00
CA CYS A 302 13.99 4.80 7.12
C CYS A 302 13.82 5.52 8.46
N GLU A 303 14.21 4.88 9.57
CA GLU A 303 14.18 5.51 10.89
C GLU A 303 15.10 6.73 10.96
N GLY A 304 16.32 6.62 10.46
CA GLY A 304 17.28 7.73 10.41
C GLY A 304 16.72 8.93 9.65
N PHE A 305 16.03 8.70 8.53
CA PHE A 305 15.30 9.74 7.79
C PHE A 305 14.18 10.37 8.63
N LEU A 306 13.33 9.55 9.27
CA LEU A 306 12.20 10.06 10.06
C LEU A 306 12.62 10.81 11.32
N ARG A 307 13.76 10.43 11.92
CA ARG A 307 14.36 11.13 13.08
C ARG A 307 15.02 12.44 12.69
N SER A 308 15.62 12.52 11.49
CA SER A 308 16.32 13.73 11.02
C SER A 308 15.41 14.71 10.26
N SER A 309 14.20 14.31 9.91
CA SER A 309 13.27 15.10 9.10
C SER A 309 11.98 15.40 9.86
N ASP A 310 11.35 16.54 9.56
CA ASP A 310 9.97 16.86 9.97
C ASP A 310 8.97 16.33 8.94
N TYR A 311 8.97 15.01 8.73
CA TYR A 311 8.20 14.40 7.65
C TYR A 311 6.70 14.34 7.99
N LYS A 312 5.84 14.83 7.09
CA LYS A 312 4.42 15.11 7.38
C LYS A 312 3.44 14.05 6.86
N GLU A 313 3.89 13.12 6.02
CA GLU A 313 3.02 12.08 5.45
C GLU A 313 2.66 11.05 6.51
N PHE A 314 1.57 11.33 7.23
CA PHE A 314 1.06 10.53 8.33
C PHE A 314 1.04 9.04 7.97
N GLY A 315 0.39 8.67 6.88
CA GLY A 315 0.20 7.26 6.54
C GLY A 315 1.51 6.50 6.31
N ALA A 316 2.54 7.15 5.79
CA ALA A 316 3.85 6.54 5.57
C ALA A 316 4.65 6.42 6.86
N VAL A 317 4.66 7.46 7.71
CA VAL A 317 5.29 7.42 9.05
C VAL A 317 4.64 6.32 9.90
N TRP A 318 3.33 6.25 9.83
CA TRP A 318 2.52 5.38 10.67
C TRP A 318 2.64 3.91 10.24
N ALA A 319 2.58 3.63 8.93
CA ALA A 319 2.85 2.29 8.42
C ALA A 319 4.28 1.82 8.71
N PHE A 320 5.25 2.73 8.66
CA PHE A 320 6.61 2.43 9.08
C PHE A 320 6.69 2.08 10.59
N ALA A 321 6.05 2.86 11.46
CA ALA A 321 6.04 2.59 12.90
C ALA A 321 5.46 1.20 13.22
N PHE A 322 4.35 0.84 12.56
CA PHE A 322 3.77 -0.50 12.67
C PHE A 322 4.73 -1.60 12.19
N ALA A 323 5.34 -1.41 11.02
CA ALA A 323 6.29 -2.34 10.44
C ALA A 323 7.51 -2.55 11.35
N LYS A 324 8.04 -1.47 11.93
CA LYS A 324 9.19 -1.48 12.85
C LYS A 324 8.86 -2.23 14.15
N LEU A 325 7.73 -1.94 14.79
CA LEU A 325 7.32 -2.62 16.02
C LEU A 325 7.20 -4.13 15.82
N ARG A 326 6.57 -4.56 14.72
CA ARG A 326 6.46 -5.98 14.39
C ARG A 326 7.82 -6.61 14.09
N TRP A 327 8.64 -5.95 13.27
CA TRP A 327 9.97 -6.44 12.90
C TRP A 327 10.89 -6.61 14.11
N GLU A 328 10.93 -5.63 15.02
CA GLU A 328 11.76 -5.70 16.23
C GLU A 328 11.33 -6.82 17.17
N ARG A 329 10.01 -6.98 17.37
CA ARG A 329 9.47 -8.09 18.17
C ARG A 329 9.84 -9.45 17.57
N GLU A 330 9.65 -9.63 16.26
CA GLU A 330 9.91 -10.90 15.59
C GLU A 330 11.39 -11.29 15.58
N CYS A 331 12.29 -10.31 15.57
CA CYS A 331 13.72 -10.57 15.62
C CYS A 331 14.26 -10.71 17.06
N GLU A 332 13.39 -10.66 18.09
CA GLU A 332 13.78 -10.65 19.50
C GLU A 332 14.82 -9.57 19.83
N PHE A 333 14.86 -8.48 19.06
CA PHE A 333 15.64 -7.32 19.48
C PHE A 333 14.99 -6.79 20.76
N ALA A 334 15.80 -6.24 21.66
CA ALA A 334 15.27 -5.44 22.77
C ALA A 334 14.52 -4.25 22.15
N GLY A 335 13.23 -4.45 21.89
CA GLY A 335 12.42 -3.52 21.11
C GLY A 335 12.42 -2.16 21.79
N ASP A 336 12.35 -1.11 20.98
CA ASP A 336 12.33 0.24 21.52
C ASP A 336 10.99 0.48 22.23
N HIS A 337 10.94 0.18 23.52
CA HIS A 337 9.79 0.44 24.38
C HIS A 337 9.39 1.92 24.31
N ARG A 338 10.32 2.82 23.95
CA ARG A 338 10.05 4.24 23.71
C ARG A 338 9.15 4.45 22.51
N LEU A 339 9.37 3.74 21.40
CA LEU A 339 8.50 3.83 20.22
C LEU A 339 7.10 3.34 20.55
N ALA A 340 6.96 2.19 21.21
CA ALA A 340 5.66 1.66 21.61
C ALA A 340 4.91 2.61 22.58
N LYS A 341 5.62 3.19 23.56
CA LYS A 341 5.06 4.21 24.47
C LYS A 341 4.58 5.46 23.72
N ARG A 342 5.43 6.04 22.88
CA ARG A 342 5.08 7.23 22.09
C ARG A 342 3.94 6.98 21.12
N LEU A 343 3.91 5.79 20.52
CA LEU A 343 2.81 5.40 19.65
C LEU A 343 1.51 5.35 20.44
N MET A 344 1.50 4.74 21.63
CA MET A 344 0.35 4.75 22.54
C MET A 344 -0.07 6.17 22.91
N GLU A 345 0.86 7.05 23.28
CA GLU A 345 0.57 8.46 23.61
C GLU A 345 -0.05 9.21 22.41
N CYS A 346 0.54 9.07 21.22
CA CYS A 346 0.04 9.72 20.00
C CYS A 346 -1.35 9.23 19.61
N ILE A 347 -1.60 7.91 19.69
CA ILE A 347 -2.87 7.26 19.36
C ILE A 347 -4.06 7.90 20.09
N HIS A 348 -3.90 8.31 21.35
CA HIS A 348 -4.99 8.92 22.12
C HIS A 348 -5.31 10.36 21.69
N THR A 349 -4.40 11.00 20.96
CA THR A 349 -4.52 12.40 20.51
C THR A 349 -4.92 12.54 19.05
N LEU A 350 -4.86 11.45 18.28
CA LEU A 350 -5.10 11.44 16.85
C LEU A 350 -6.53 11.00 16.53
N PRO A 351 -7.21 11.65 15.57
CA PRO A 351 -8.56 11.27 15.13
C PRO A 351 -8.49 10.06 14.18
N LEU A 352 -7.94 8.94 14.64
CA LEU A 352 -7.87 7.69 13.85
C LEU A 352 -9.16 6.89 13.99
N GLU A 353 -9.50 6.15 12.94
CA GLU A 353 -10.61 5.20 12.98
C GLU A 353 -10.34 4.10 14.02
N THR A 354 -11.37 3.73 14.78
CA THR A 354 -11.31 2.78 15.91
C THR A 354 -10.66 1.43 15.60
N PRO A 355 -10.82 0.82 14.40
CA PRO A 355 -10.17 -0.46 14.09
C PRO A 355 -8.66 -0.34 13.89
N LEU A 356 -8.23 0.69 13.15
CA LEU A 356 -6.80 1.00 12.94
C LEU A 356 -6.12 1.27 14.29
N LEU A 357 -6.81 2.06 15.11
CA LEU A 357 -6.43 2.37 16.49
C LEU A 357 -6.31 1.09 17.33
N SER A 358 -7.31 0.22 17.29
CA SER A 358 -7.37 -1.03 18.05
C SER A 358 -6.21 -1.97 17.70
N VAL A 359 -5.93 -2.17 16.40
CA VAL A 359 -4.82 -3.01 15.95
C VAL A 359 -3.49 -2.48 16.48
N MET A 360 -3.25 -1.18 16.38
CA MET A 360 -2.00 -0.60 16.88
C MET A 360 -1.88 -0.60 18.38
N VAL A 361 -2.95 -0.28 19.09
CA VAL A 361 -2.97 -0.36 20.55
C VAL A 361 -2.64 -1.78 20.98
N THR A 362 -3.18 -2.77 20.27
CA THR A 362 -2.90 -4.19 20.53
C THR A 362 -1.42 -4.51 20.28
N GLU A 363 -0.84 -4.11 19.15
CA GLU A 363 0.58 -4.35 18.86
C GLU A 363 1.53 -3.60 19.81
N ALA A 364 1.27 -2.32 20.06
CA ALA A 364 2.07 -1.51 20.96
C ALA A 364 2.02 -2.06 22.38
N ARG A 365 0.83 -2.45 22.86
CA ARG A 365 0.65 -3.12 24.15
C ARG A 365 1.39 -4.45 24.21
N ALA A 366 1.34 -5.26 23.15
CA ALA A 366 2.09 -6.52 23.08
C ALA A 366 3.59 -6.32 23.32
N VAL A 367 4.17 -5.29 22.69
CA VAL A 367 5.58 -4.95 22.86
C VAL A 367 5.86 -4.48 24.28
N LEU A 368 5.00 -3.65 24.86
CA LEU A 368 5.16 -3.13 26.23
C LEU A 368 4.98 -4.20 27.31
N GLU A 369 4.12 -5.19 27.07
CA GLU A 369 3.84 -6.30 27.99
C GLU A 369 4.81 -7.48 27.81
N GLY A 370 5.69 -7.42 26.80
CA GLY A 370 6.60 -8.53 26.47
C GLY A 370 5.87 -9.81 26.04
N ALA A 371 4.66 -9.66 25.47
CA ALA A 371 3.84 -10.79 25.07
C ALA A 371 4.50 -11.54 23.89
N ALA A 372 4.81 -12.82 24.09
CA ALA A 372 5.40 -13.68 23.06
C ALA A 372 4.46 -13.89 21.86
N THR A 373 3.15 -13.78 22.06
CA THR A 373 2.13 -13.89 21.01
C THR A 373 0.96 -12.95 21.27
N THR A 374 0.67 -12.07 20.33
CA THR A 374 -0.65 -11.43 20.23
C THR A 374 -1.51 -12.19 19.22
N PRO A 375 -2.84 -12.27 19.43
CA PRO A 375 -3.74 -12.65 18.36
C PRO A 375 -3.55 -11.65 17.21
N VAL A 376 -3.08 -12.16 16.07
CA VAL A 376 -2.89 -11.35 14.85
C VAL A 376 -4.28 -10.96 14.36
N PRO A 377 -4.67 -9.68 14.36
CA PRO A 377 -5.88 -9.26 13.64
C PRO A 377 -5.70 -9.66 12.17
N ARG A 378 -6.64 -10.44 11.63
CA ARG A 378 -6.48 -11.05 10.30
C ARG A 378 -6.57 -9.99 9.21
N VAL A 379 -5.65 -10.15 8.25
CA VAL A 379 -5.34 -9.38 7.02
C VAL A 379 -6.53 -8.69 6.30
N GLY A 380 -7.75 -9.21 6.38
CA GLY A 380 -8.93 -8.56 5.79
C GLY A 380 -9.26 -7.21 6.43
N GLU A 381 -9.02 -7.06 7.74
CA GLU A 381 -9.41 -5.86 8.48
C GLU A 381 -8.52 -4.64 8.18
N LEU A 382 -7.25 -4.83 7.77
CA LEU A 382 -6.31 -3.71 7.56
C LEU A 382 -6.26 -3.21 6.11
N LEU A 383 -6.60 -4.06 5.13
CA LEU A 383 -6.62 -3.69 3.71
C LEU A 383 -7.77 -2.73 3.37
N ASP A 384 -8.87 -2.84 4.10
CA ASP A 384 -10.06 -2.00 3.92
C ASP A 384 -10.06 -0.77 4.83
N VAL A 385 -9.10 -0.67 5.76
CA VAL A 385 -8.97 0.45 6.68
C VAL A 385 -8.18 1.59 6.03
N GLU A 386 -8.78 2.77 6.05
CA GLU A 386 -8.18 3.96 5.46
C GLU A 386 -7.12 4.54 6.39
N VAL A 387 -5.88 4.57 5.95
CA VAL A 387 -4.84 5.33 6.63
C VAL A 387 -4.85 6.76 6.05
N PRO A 388 -5.20 7.79 6.84
CA PRO A 388 -5.12 9.16 6.36
C PRO A 388 -3.68 9.46 5.97
N LEU A 389 -3.46 10.05 4.80
CA LEU A 389 -2.11 10.40 4.38
C LEU A 389 -1.59 11.66 5.07
N GLU A 390 -2.50 12.54 5.50
CA GLU A 390 -2.19 13.77 6.21
C GLU A 390 -3.09 13.92 7.43
N VAL A 391 -2.51 14.38 8.54
CA VAL A 391 -3.23 14.77 9.76
C VAL A 391 -2.71 16.16 10.18
N PRO A 392 -3.57 17.14 10.46
CA PRO A 392 -3.14 18.47 10.87
C PRO A 392 -2.19 18.40 12.08
N ASN A 393 -1.12 19.18 12.03
CA ASN A 393 -0.09 19.28 13.08
C ASN A 393 0.71 17.99 13.36
N PHE A 394 0.58 16.96 12.53
CA PHE A 394 1.40 15.76 12.64
C PHE A 394 2.76 15.93 11.96
N THR A 395 3.81 15.41 12.60
CA THR A 395 5.13 15.19 11.99
C THR A 395 5.73 13.90 12.52
N SER A 396 6.71 13.34 11.80
CA SER A 396 7.48 12.17 12.25
C SER A 396 8.15 12.36 13.61
N GLN A 397 8.46 13.60 14.01
CA GLN A 397 9.04 13.91 15.31
C GLN A 397 8.12 13.57 16.49
N LEU A 398 6.81 13.46 16.29
CA LEU A 398 5.91 13.04 17.37
C LEU A 398 6.18 11.59 17.82
N LEU A 399 6.53 10.71 16.88
CA LEU A 399 6.80 9.30 17.15
C LEU A 399 8.29 9.03 17.33
N PHE A 400 9.12 9.62 16.46
CA PHE A 400 10.55 9.33 16.37
C PHE A 400 11.40 10.44 17.00
N GLY A 401 10.81 11.60 17.30
CA GLY A 401 11.51 12.74 17.86
C GLY A 401 11.66 12.67 19.37
N GLY A 402 12.87 12.92 19.84
CA GLY A 402 13.20 13.16 21.24
C GLY A 402 14.57 12.62 21.61
N CYS A 403 15.28 13.48 22.34
CA CYS A 403 16.67 13.48 22.77
C CYS A 403 17.45 12.17 22.64
N LEU A 404 18.58 12.29 21.93
CA LEU A 404 19.88 11.87 22.43
C LEU A 404 20.05 12.50 23.84
N SER A 405 19.50 11.88 24.88
CA SER A 405 20.10 12.07 26.19
C SER A 405 21.40 11.28 26.14
N ASN A 406 22.50 12.00 25.98
CA ASN A 406 23.79 11.56 26.46
C ASN A 406 23.61 11.27 27.96
N ASP A 407 23.39 10.00 28.30
CA ASP A 407 23.74 9.50 29.62
C ASP A 407 24.86 8.48 29.37
N ASP A 408 26.08 9.05 29.31
CA ASP A 408 27.32 8.37 29.72
C ASP A 408 27.28 8.09 31.22
#